data_AF-A0A1V3XKJ8-F1
#
_entry.id   AF-A0A1V3XKJ8-F1
#
_cell.length_a   1.000
_cell.length_b   1.000
_cell.length_c   1.000
_cell.angle_alpha   90.00
_cell.angle_beta   90.00
_cell.angle_gamma   90.00
#
_symmetry.space_group_name_H-M   'P 1'
#
loop_
_entity.id
_entity.type
_entity.pdbx_description
1 polymer ?
#
loop_
_entity_poly.entity_id
_entity_poly.type
_entity_poly.pdbx_seq_one_letter_code
_entity_poly.pdbx_strand_id
1 'polypeptide(L)'
;MTVNDEDFQQILAQTRHFVRTAVIPREQEILDNDRVPDDLREHAKKMGLFGYAIPQEWGGLGLDLPQDVELAMELGYTSLALRSMFGTNNGIAGQVLVGFGTDEQKARWLGR
;
A
#
# COMPACT_ATOMS: atom_id res chain seq x y z
N MET A 1 -3.57 -14.78 -8.99
CA MET A 1 -2.85 -14.31 -10.18
C MET A 1 -1.94 -13.17 -9.75
N THR A 2 -0.77 -13.03 -10.38
CA THR A 2 0.09 -11.87 -10.20
C THR A 2 -0.27 -10.80 -11.21
N VAL A 3 -0.04 -9.53 -10.85
CA VAL A 3 -0.23 -8.39 -11.75
C VAL A 3 0.79 -8.47 -12.89
N ASN A 4 0.35 -8.25 -14.13
CA ASN A 4 1.26 -8.20 -15.27
C ASN A 4 2.01 -6.85 -15.31
N ASP A 5 3.10 -6.79 -16.05
CA ASP A 5 3.97 -5.60 -16.04
C ASP A 5 3.26 -4.34 -16.57
N GLU A 6 2.35 -4.45 -17.54
CA GLU A 6 1.63 -3.30 -18.09
C GLU A 6 0.69 -2.69 -17.04
N ASP A 7 -0.11 -3.53 -16.38
CA ASP A 7 -0.99 -3.12 -15.28
C ASP A 7 -0.19 -2.54 -14.12
N PHE A 8 0.96 -3.16 -13.80
CA PHE A 8 1.84 -2.64 -12.75
C PHE A 8 2.39 -1.25 -13.07
N GLN A 9 2.83 -1.02 -14.31
CA GLN A 9 3.31 0.32 -14.70
C GLN A 9 2.21 1.38 -14.58
N GLN A 10 0.94 1.02 -14.82
CA GLN A 10 -0.19 1.92 -14.58
C GLN A 10 -0.40 2.20 -13.08
N ILE A 11 -0.36 1.16 -12.23
CA ILE A 11 -0.45 1.29 -10.76
C ILE A 11 0.66 2.19 -10.23
N LEU A 12 1.89 1.97 -10.67
CA LEU A 12 3.05 2.75 -10.28
C LEU A 12 2.93 4.21 -10.74
N ALA A 13 2.49 4.45 -11.98
CA ALA A 13 2.28 5.80 -12.50
C ALA A 13 1.19 6.55 -11.71
N GLN A 14 0.09 5.89 -11.37
CA GLN A 14 -0.98 6.47 -10.54
C GLN A 14 -0.49 6.77 -9.11
N THR A 15 0.28 5.85 -8.52
CA THR A 15 0.89 6.05 -7.19
C THR A 15 1.86 7.21 -7.19
N ARG A 16 2.73 7.30 -8.21
CA ARG A 16 3.63 8.43 -8.42
C ARG A 16 2.86 9.74 -8.55
N HIS A 17 1.78 9.76 -9.33
CA HIS A 17 0.94 10.95 -9.47
C HIS A 17 0.37 11.36 -8.11
N PHE A 18 -0.28 10.45 -7.38
CA PHE A 18 -0.81 10.70 -6.03
C PHE A 18 0.26 11.26 -5.09
N VAL A 19 1.44 10.63 -5.03
CA VAL A 19 2.56 11.10 -4.20
C VAL A 19 2.95 12.53 -4.60
N ARG A 20 3.20 12.79 -5.88
CA ARG A 20 3.71 14.08 -6.36
C ARG A 20 2.69 15.22 -6.25
N THR A 21 1.40 14.95 -6.45
CA THR A 21 0.38 16.01 -6.56
C THR A 21 -0.48 16.19 -5.32
N ALA A 22 -0.70 15.13 -4.52
CA ALA A 22 -1.55 15.20 -3.34
C ALA A 22 -0.72 15.18 -2.03
N VAL A 23 0.36 14.40 -1.98
CA VAL A 23 1.09 14.16 -0.73
C VAL A 23 2.22 15.16 -0.52
N ILE A 24 3.15 15.28 -1.47
CA ILE A 24 4.33 16.16 -1.35
C ILE A 24 3.95 17.61 -0.97
N PRO A 25 2.95 18.25 -1.60
CA PRO A 25 2.56 19.62 -1.24
C PRO A 25 2.09 19.79 0.21
N ARG A 26 1.76 18.68 0.90
CA ARG A 26 1.19 18.64 2.25
C ARG A 26 2.12 18.00 3.27
N GLU A 27 3.39 17.78 2.96
CA GLU A 27 4.34 17.19 3.91
C GLU A 27 4.54 18.05 5.16
N GLN A 28 4.55 19.38 5.01
CA GLN A 28 4.61 20.29 6.15
C GLN A 28 3.34 20.20 7.01
N GLU A 29 2.16 20.08 6.40
CA GLU A 29 0.91 19.85 7.13
C GLU A 29 0.95 18.54 7.92
N ILE A 30 1.51 17.47 7.34
CA ILE A 30 1.66 16.17 8.01
C ILE A 30 2.58 16.30 9.22
N LEU A 31 3.71 17.00 9.06
CA LEU A 31 4.69 17.23 10.11
C LEU A 31 4.11 18.07 11.25
N ASP A 32 3.50 19.20 10.93
CA ASP A 32 3.01 20.15 11.94
C ASP A 32 1.85 19.60 12.77
N ASN A 33 1.07 18.67 12.21
CA ASN A 33 -0.12 18.09 12.86
C ASN A 33 0.11 16.67 13.40
N ASP A 34 1.31 16.12 13.30
CA ASP A 34 1.65 14.74 13.68
C ASP A 34 0.67 13.68 13.11
N ARG A 35 0.09 13.94 11.93
CA ARG A 35 -0.92 13.07 11.33
C ARG A 35 -0.94 13.14 9.83
N VAL A 36 -1.21 12.01 9.18
CA VAL A 36 -1.58 12.01 7.77
C VAL A 36 -3.05 12.42 7.63
N PRO A 37 -3.38 13.43 6.80
CA PRO A 37 -4.74 13.85 6.56
C PRO A 37 -5.67 12.71 6.12
N ASP A 38 -6.90 12.71 6.65
CA ASP A 38 -7.86 11.64 6.41
C ASP A 38 -8.22 11.49 4.93
N ASP A 39 -8.23 12.59 4.18
CA ASP A 39 -8.52 12.56 2.75
C ASP A 39 -7.40 11.87 1.94
N LEU A 40 -6.13 12.05 2.32
CA LEU A 40 -5.01 11.30 1.73
C LEU A 40 -5.09 9.81 2.10
N ARG A 41 -5.47 9.49 3.34
CA ARG A 41 -5.66 8.11 3.78
C ARG A 41 -6.78 7.41 3.02
N GLU A 42 -7.93 8.05 2.88
CA GLU A 42 -9.05 7.50 2.12
C GLU A 42 -8.75 7.39 0.63
N HIS A 43 -7.97 8.31 0.05
CA HIS A 43 -7.48 8.19 -1.33
C HIS A 43 -6.59 6.94 -1.47
N ALA A 44 -5.58 6.78 -0.62
CA ALA A 44 -4.68 5.62 -0.66
C ALA A 44 -5.43 4.29 -0.47
N LYS A 45 -6.48 4.28 0.35
CA LYS A 45 -7.38 3.13 0.52
C LYS A 45 -8.13 2.79 -0.76
N LYS A 46 -8.70 3.78 -1.45
CA LYS A 46 -9.39 3.58 -2.74
C LYS A 46 -8.46 3.07 -3.83
N MET A 47 -7.18 3.42 -3.77
CA MET A 47 -6.14 2.90 -4.66
C MET A 47 -5.68 1.47 -4.32
N GLY A 48 -6.14 0.88 -3.21
CA GLY A 48 -5.75 -0.47 -2.79
C GLY A 48 -4.36 -0.56 -2.13
N LEU A 49 -3.71 0.56 -1.81
CA LEU A 49 -2.32 0.59 -1.32
C LEU A 49 -2.13 -0.05 0.07
N PHE A 50 -3.19 -0.30 0.83
CA PHE A 50 -3.08 -1.01 2.11
C PHE A 50 -2.90 -2.53 1.97
N GLY A 51 -3.11 -3.09 0.78
CA GLY A 51 -3.00 -4.52 0.51
C GLY A 51 -2.16 -4.83 -0.74
N TYR A 52 -1.22 -3.95 -1.12
CA TYR A 52 -0.45 -4.15 -2.35
C TYR A 52 0.40 -5.43 -2.35
N ALA A 53 0.92 -5.83 -1.18
CA ALA A 53 1.72 -7.05 -1.01
C ALA A 53 0.87 -8.29 -0.62
N ILE A 54 -0.46 -8.17 -0.68
CA ILE A 54 -1.40 -9.26 -0.36
C ILE A 54 -1.86 -9.92 -1.66
N PRO A 55 -2.00 -11.26 -1.71
CA PRO A 55 -2.51 -11.95 -2.88
C PRO A 55 -3.94 -11.52 -3.25
N GLN A 56 -4.26 -11.53 -4.55
CA GLN A 56 -5.59 -11.16 -5.07
C GLN A 56 -6.75 -12.01 -4.52
N GLU A 57 -6.51 -13.28 -4.21
CA GLU A 57 -7.53 -14.15 -3.59
C GLU A 57 -8.04 -13.62 -2.24
N TRP A 58 -7.26 -12.74 -1.60
CA TRP A 58 -7.62 -12.05 -0.37
C TRP A 58 -7.89 -10.55 -0.58
N GLY A 59 -8.16 -10.11 -1.81
CA GLY A 59 -8.49 -8.70 -2.11
C GLY A 59 -7.29 -7.74 -2.19
N GLY A 60 -6.06 -8.26 -2.15
CA GLY A 60 -4.86 -7.44 -2.40
C GLY A 60 -4.60 -7.19 -3.88
N LEU A 61 -3.58 -6.37 -4.19
CA LEU A 61 -3.22 -6.11 -5.58
C LEU A 61 -2.60 -7.33 -6.26
N GLY A 62 -1.89 -8.18 -5.50
CA GLY A 62 -1.19 -9.36 -6.01
C GLY A 62 0.06 -9.02 -6.82
N LEU A 63 0.83 -8.05 -6.35
CA LEU A 63 2.14 -7.75 -6.91
C LEU A 63 3.11 -8.90 -6.65
N ASP A 64 4.10 -9.05 -7.53
CA ASP A 64 5.27 -9.86 -7.23
C ASP A 64 6.33 -9.07 -6.44
N LEU A 65 7.40 -9.74 -6.01
CA LEU A 65 8.39 -9.12 -5.13
C LEU A 65 9.12 -7.91 -5.78
N PRO A 66 9.58 -7.97 -7.05
CA PRO A 66 10.11 -6.78 -7.72
C PRO A 66 9.11 -5.60 -7.76
N GLN A 67 7.86 -5.87 -8.12
CA GLN A 67 6.80 -4.86 -8.19
C GLN A 67 6.52 -4.25 -6.81
N ASP A 68 6.47 -5.07 -5.76
CA ASP A 68 6.33 -4.65 -4.36
C ASP A 68 7.45 -3.68 -3.94
N VAL A 69 8.69 -4.02 -4.28
CA VAL A 69 9.86 -3.19 -3.97
C VAL A 69 9.79 -1.86 -4.71
N GLU A 70 9.45 -1.87 -5.99
CA GLU A 70 9.35 -0.65 -6.80
C GLU A 70 8.23 0.28 -6.31
N LEU A 71 7.05 -0.28 -5.96
CA LEU A 71 5.97 0.49 -5.37
C LEU A 71 6.35 1.06 -3.99
N ALA A 72 7.04 0.27 -3.16
CA ALA A 72 7.53 0.72 -1.85
C ALA A 72 8.56 1.85 -1.96
N MET A 73 9.43 1.82 -2.98
CA MET A 73 10.36 2.92 -3.27
C MET A 73 9.63 4.21 -3.64
N GLU A 74 8.58 4.13 -4.46
CA GLU A 74 7.78 5.31 -4.83
C GLU A 74 7.06 5.91 -3.61
N LEU A 75 6.48 5.06 -2.75
CA LEU A 75 5.88 5.51 -1.48
C LEU A 75 6.91 6.10 -0.52
N GLY A 76 8.17 5.67 -0.61
CA GLY A 76 9.29 6.20 0.17
C GLY A 76 9.83 7.55 -0.32
N TYR A 77 9.37 8.07 -1.47
CA TYR A 77 9.82 9.36 -2.00
C TYR A 77 9.24 10.57 -1.23
N THR A 78 8.23 10.35 -0.40
CA THR A 78 7.53 11.39 0.36
C THR A 78 7.63 11.14 1.88
N SER A 79 6.80 11.79 2.69
CA SER A 79 6.87 11.75 4.14
C SER A 79 6.92 10.31 4.65
N LEU A 80 7.83 10.08 5.60
CA LEU A 80 7.98 8.78 6.25
C LEU A 80 6.68 8.36 6.96
N ALA A 81 5.88 9.32 7.43
CA ALA A 81 4.58 9.07 8.03
C ALA A 81 3.60 8.40 7.06
N LEU A 82 3.49 8.92 5.82
CA LEU A 82 2.65 8.28 4.80
C LEU A 82 3.15 6.87 4.50
N ARG A 83 4.45 6.70 4.19
CA ARG A 83 5.03 5.39 3.90
C ARG A 83 4.75 4.38 5.02
N SER A 84 4.86 4.81 6.27
CA SER A 84 4.71 3.95 7.44
C SER A 84 3.28 3.42 7.64
N MET A 85 2.26 4.09 7.08
CA MET A 85 0.87 3.60 7.12
C MET A 85 0.70 2.23 6.45
N PHE A 86 1.52 1.94 5.44
CA PHE A 86 1.41 0.71 4.65
C PHE A 86 2.27 -0.43 5.21
N GLY A 87 3.38 -0.11 5.89
CA GLY A 87 4.41 -1.08 6.27
C GLY A 87 3.90 -2.20 7.19
N THR A 88 3.10 -1.86 8.21
CA THR A 88 2.59 -2.86 9.16
C THR A 88 1.59 -3.82 8.50
N ASN A 89 0.70 -3.30 7.65
CA ASN A 89 -0.33 -4.12 7.02
C ASN A 89 0.27 -5.01 5.92
N ASN A 90 1.09 -4.44 5.03
CA ASN A 90 1.65 -5.16 3.90
C ASN A 90 2.85 -6.04 4.26
N GLY A 91 3.74 -5.59 5.15
CA GLY A 91 5.03 -6.23 5.39
C GLY A 91 5.14 -7.05 6.68
N ILE A 92 4.27 -6.82 7.67
CA ILE A 92 4.33 -7.51 8.97
C ILE A 92 3.10 -8.40 9.16
N ALA A 93 1.95 -7.82 9.50
CA ALA A 93 0.75 -8.57 9.85
C ALA A 93 0.22 -9.37 8.65
N GLY A 94 0.17 -8.74 7.48
CA GLY A 94 -0.27 -9.36 6.24
C GLY A 94 0.57 -10.58 5.84
N GLN A 95 1.89 -10.44 5.81
CA GLN A 95 2.79 -11.55 5.46
C GLN A 95 2.73 -12.70 6.46
N VAL A 96 2.61 -12.40 7.76
CA VAL A 96 2.44 -13.44 8.80
C VAL A 96 1.16 -14.23 8.55
N LEU A 97 0.04 -13.55 8.27
CA LEU A 97 -1.23 -14.21 7.98
C LEU A 97 -1.20 -15.00 6.68
N VAL A 98 -0.63 -14.44 5.60
CA VAL A 98 -0.52 -15.11 4.29
C VAL A 98 0.35 -16.37 4.42
N GLY A 99 1.53 -16.26 5.03
CA GLY A 99 2.48 -17.36 5.15
C GLY A 99 2.09 -18.42 6.18
N PHE A 100 1.48 -18.02 7.30
CA PHE A 100 1.36 -18.87 8.49
C PHE A 100 -0.01 -18.89 9.15
N GLY A 101 -0.98 -18.11 8.65
CA GLY A 101 -2.34 -18.13 9.18
C GLY A 101 -3.06 -19.46 8.88
N THR A 102 -3.90 -19.92 9.80
CA THR A 102 -4.88 -20.99 9.50
C THR A 102 -5.90 -20.50 8.49
N ASP A 103 -6.65 -21.41 7.87
CA ASP A 103 -7.70 -21.05 6.92
C ASP A 103 -8.74 -20.13 7.56
N GLU A 104 -9.13 -20.37 8.82
CA GLU A 104 -10.05 -19.47 9.54
C GLU A 104 -9.44 -18.09 9.80
N GLN A 105 -8.14 -18.01 10.10
CA GLN A 105 -7.46 -16.74 10.32
C GLN A 105 -7.34 -15.94 9.02
N LYS A 106 -6.95 -16.58 7.92
CA LYS A 106 -6.86 -15.96 6.60
C LYS A 106 -8.23 -15.45 6.15
N ALA A 107 -9.27 -16.28 6.24
CA ALA A 107 -10.63 -15.89 5.88
C ALA A 107 -11.17 -14.73 6.74
N ARG A 108 -10.83 -14.68 8.04
CA ARG A 108 -11.31 -13.63 8.95
C ARG A 108 -10.59 -12.30 8.77
N TRP A 109 -9.28 -12.33 8.54
CA TRP A 109 -8.42 -11.14 8.66
C TRP A 109 -7.85 -10.63 7.34
N LEU A 110 -7.73 -11.49 6.34
CA LEU A 110 -7.29 -11.09 5.00
C LEU A 110 -8.46 -10.90 4.04
N GLY A 111 -9.50 -11.74 4.13
CA GLY A 111 -10.66 -11.63 3.25
C GLY A 111 -11.53 -10.42 3.56
N ARG A 112 -11.21 -9.25 2.98
CA ARG A 112 -12.05 -8.03 2.88
C ARG A 112 -11.38 -6.93 2.06
#